data_AF-A0A4U2E872-F1
#
_entry.id   AF-A0A4U2E872-F1
#
_cell.length_a   1.000
_cell.length_b   1.000
_cell.length_c   1.000
_cell.angle_alpha   90.00
_cell.angle_beta   90.00
_cell.angle_gamma   90.00
#
_symmetry.space_group_name_H-M   'P 1'
#
loop_
_entity.id
_entity.type
_entity.pdbx_description
1 polymer ?
#
loop_
_entity_poly.entity_id
_entity_poly.type
_entity_poly.pdbx_seq_one_letter_code
_entity_poly.pdbx_strand_id
1 'polypeptide(L)'
;MNTAFDLEVQAHCPNAKIVYDLFHVVAKFGREVMDRVRVDQANKLKQDKKARQWVKRSRWVLLKNRGNLNPRQDSYLTEILNINKDLMTTYILGAQLKELW
;
A
#
# COMPACT_ATOMS: atom_id res chain seq x y z
N MET A 1 -9.48 -11.08 -3.30
CA MET A 1 -9.55 -12.31 -4.12
C MET A 1 -10.52 -13.22 -3.42
N ASN A 2 -11.44 -13.80 -4.18
CA ASN A 2 -12.57 -14.54 -3.63
C ASN A 2 -12.36 -16.02 -3.94
N THR A 3 -11.92 -16.78 -2.94
CA THR A 3 -11.68 -18.23 -3.05
C THR A 3 -12.89 -18.99 -3.57
N ALA A 4 -14.11 -18.54 -3.26
CA ALA A 4 -15.32 -19.17 -3.81
C ALA A 4 -15.41 -18.97 -5.33
N PHE A 5 -15.12 -17.76 -5.83
CA PHE A 5 -15.14 -17.51 -7.28
C PHE A 5 -14.10 -18.36 -8.02
N ASP A 6 -12.90 -18.52 -7.44
CA ASP A 6 -11.85 -19.33 -8.04
C ASP A 6 -12.27 -20.81 -8.17
N LEU A 7 -12.96 -21.35 -7.16
CA LEU A 7 -13.49 -22.72 -7.16
C LEU A 7 -14.60 -22.90 -8.21
N GLU A 8 -15.53 -21.96 -8.30
CA GLU A 8 -16.61 -22.01 -9.30
C GLU A 8 -16.08 -21.93 -10.73
N VAL A 9 -15.07 -21.09 -10.99
CA VAL A 9 -14.41 -21.01 -12.31
C VAL A 9 -13.73 -22.33 -12.65
N GLN A 10 -13.05 -22.97 -11.69
CA GLN A 10 -12.43 -24.28 -11.92
C GLN A 10 -13.46 -25.36 -12.22
N ALA A 11 -14.60 -25.37 -11.51
CA ALA A 11 -15.66 -26.36 -11.67
C ALA A 11 -16.42 -26.22 -13.00
N HIS A 12 -16.79 -24.99 -13.35
CA HIS A 12 -17.70 -24.73 -14.48
C HIS A 12 -16.98 -24.31 -15.77
N CYS A 13 -15.76 -23.76 -15.65
CA CYS A 13 -14.98 -23.22 -16.77
C CYS A 13 -13.52 -23.73 -16.71
N PRO A 14 -13.27 -25.05 -16.81
CA PRO A 14 -11.95 -25.65 -16.55
C PRO A 14 -10.82 -25.15 -17.46
N ASN A 15 -11.17 -24.61 -18.63
CA ASN A 15 -10.22 -24.04 -19.58
C ASN A 15 -9.96 -22.54 -19.37
N ALA A 16 -10.77 -21.85 -18.55
CA ALA A 16 -10.59 -20.44 -18.27
C ALA A 16 -9.36 -20.21 -17.39
N LYS A 17 -8.63 -19.12 -17.67
CA LYS A 17 -7.49 -18.69 -16.84
C LYS A 17 -7.95 -17.56 -15.94
N ILE A 18 -7.73 -17.71 -14.64
CA ILE A 18 -7.93 -16.65 -13.66
C ILE A 18 -6.73 -15.71 -13.76
N VAL A 19 -6.98 -14.46 -14.13
CA VAL A 19 -5.96 -13.42 -14.26
C VAL A 19 -6.25 -12.32 -13.24
N TYR A 20 -5.24 -11.96 -12.46
CA TYR A 20 -5.36 -10.84 -11.54
C TYR A 20 -5.07 -9.54 -12.27
N ASP A 21 -6.07 -8.67 -12.29
CA ASP A 21 -5.91 -7.31 -12.76
C ASP A 21 -4.98 -6.51 -11.82
N LEU A 22 -4.05 -5.75 -12.43
CA LEU A 22 -3.03 -4.97 -11.74
C LEU A 22 -3.62 -4.01 -10.72
N PHE A 23 -4.74 -3.34 -11.05
CA PHE A 23 -5.36 -2.38 -10.13
C PHE A 23 -5.78 -3.07 -8.83
N HIS A 24 -6.37 -4.27 -8.91
CA HIS A 24 -6.78 -5.02 -7.72
C HIS A 24 -5.59 -5.49 -6.88
N VAL A 25 -4.48 -5.89 -7.50
CA VAL A 25 -3.25 -6.28 -6.80
C VAL A 25 -2.67 -5.10 -6.04
N VAL A 26 -2.49 -3.96 -6.71
CA VAL A 26 -1.94 -2.72 -6.10
C VAL A 26 -2.86 -2.20 -5.00
N ALA A 27 -4.18 -2.18 -5.23
CA ALA A 27 -5.15 -1.75 -4.23
C ALA A 27 -5.14 -2.66 -2.98
N LYS A 28 -5.00 -3.97 -3.17
CA LYS A 28 -4.88 -4.92 -2.06
C LYS A 28 -3.59 -4.71 -1.27
N PHE A 29 -2.46 -4.54 -1.96
CA PHE A 29 -1.18 -4.22 -1.32
C PHE A 29 -1.26 -2.95 -0.46
N GLY A 30 -1.87 -1.89 -1.00
CA GLY A 30 -2.08 -0.65 -0.27
C GLY A 30 -2.92 -0.82 1.00
N ARG A 31 -4.00 -1.60 0.93
CA ARG A 31 -4.92 -1.84 2.07
C ARG A 31 -4.38 -2.81 3.11
N GLU A 32 -3.67 -3.85 2.70
CA GLU A 32 -3.29 -4.95 3.60
C GLU A 32 -1.84 -4.84 4.08
N VAL A 33 -0.92 -4.37 3.23
CA VAL A 33 0.50 -4.30 3.55
C VAL A 33 0.89 -2.90 4.02
N MET A 34 0.70 -1.88 3.17
CA MET A 34 1.10 -0.50 3.49
C MET A 34 0.43 0.01 4.77
N ASP A 35 -0.87 -0.25 4.91
CA ASP A 35 -1.61 0.16 6.11
C ASP A 35 -1.14 -0.53 7.38
N ARG A 36 -0.83 -1.83 7.30
CA ARG A 36 -0.36 -2.59 8.45
C ARG A 36 0.98 -2.04 8.92
N VAL A 37 1.93 -1.88 8.01
CA VAL A 37 3.25 -1.31 8.31
C VAL A 37 3.09 0.09 8.91
N ARG A 38 2.27 0.95 8.32
CA ARG A 38 2.01 2.31 8.86
C ARG A 38 1.45 2.28 10.29
N VAL A 39 0.50 1.39 10.58
CA VAL A 39 -0.05 1.23 11.94
C VAL A 39 1.02 0.78 12.92
N ASP A 40 1.86 -0.19 12.53
CA ASP A 40 2.94 -0.68 13.37
C ASP A 40 3.99 0.39 13.64
N GLN A 41 4.39 1.17 12.63
CA GLN A 41 5.30 2.30 12.80
C GLN A 41 4.71 3.38 13.71
N ALA A 42 3.42 3.71 13.56
CA ALA A 42 2.76 4.66 14.45
C ALA A 42 2.69 4.15 15.90
N ASN A 43 2.58 2.83 16.11
CA ASN A 43 2.53 2.25 17.45
C ASN A 43 3.90 2.21 18.14
N LYS A 44 5.01 2.09 17.39
CA LYS A 44 6.36 2.29 17.93
C LYS A 44 6.52 3.68 18.57
N LEU A 45 5.84 4.68 18.03
CA LEU A 45 5.86 6.07 18.51
C LEU A 45 4.85 6.36 19.64
N LYS A 46 4.34 5.34 20.35
CA LYS A 46 3.27 5.53 21.37
C LYS A 46 3.57 6.61 22.42
N GLN A 47 4.83 6.82 22.77
CA GLN A 47 5.26 7.81 23.77
C GLN A 47 5.39 9.22 23.19
N ASP A 48 5.65 9.35 21.89
CA ASP A 48 5.67 10.64 21.19
C ASP A 48 4.35 10.84 20.44
N LYS A 49 3.41 11.51 21.10
CA LYS A 49 2.06 11.76 20.55
C LYS A 49 2.11 12.55 19.24
N LYS A 50 3.05 13.50 19.09
CA LYS A 50 3.14 14.35 17.89
C LYS A 50 3.69 13.55 16.73
N ALA A 51 4.80 12.85 16.91
CA ALA A 51 5.38 11.99 15.87
C ALA A 51 4.42 10.85 15.48
N ARG A 52 3.74 10.25 16.46
CA ARG A 52 2.70 9.24 16.20
C ARG A 52 1.57 9.79 15.34
N GLN A 53 1.04 10.96 15.68
CA GLN A 53 -0.05 11.57 14.90
C GLN A 53 0.41 11.87 13.47
N TRP A 54 1.65 12.32 13.32
CA TRP A 54 2.27 12.57 12.03
C TRP A 54 2.36 11.30 11.18
N VAL A 55 2.80 10.15 11.72
CA VAL A 55 2.76 8.87 10.97
C VAL A 55 1.32 8.37 10.73
N LYS A 56 0.38 8.60 11.66
CA LYS A 56 -1.01 8.17 11.47
C LYS A 56 -1.69 8.88 10.29
N ARG A 57 -1.34 10.13 10.02
CA ARG A 57 -1.96 10.97 8.97
C ARG A 57 -1.38 10.73 7.56
N SER A 58 -0.33 9.93 7.42
CA SER A 58 0.35 9.74 6.14
C SER A 58 -0.34 8.79 5.16
N ARG A 59 -1.42 8.11 5.58
CA ARG A 59 -2.11 7.09 4.77
C ARG A 59 -2.34 7.55 3.32
N TRP A 60 -2.91 8.73 3.13
CA TRP A 60 -3.27 9.19 1.79
C TRP A 60 -2.05 9.48 0.91
N VAL A 61 -0.98 10.05 1.46
CA VAL A 61 0.23 10.35 0.69
C VAL A 61 1.01 9.07 0.34
N LEU A 62 0.90 8.02 1.16
CA LEU A 62 1.51 6.71 0.89
C LEU A 62 0.77 5.91 -0.18
N LEU A 63 -0.52 6.18 -0.41
CA LEU A 63 -1.36 5.42 -1.34
C LEU A 63 -1.59 6.13 -2.68
N LYS A 64 -1.43 7.45 -2.73
CA LYS A 64 -1.67 8.24 -3.94
C LYS A 64 -0.52 8.08 -4.93
N ASN A 65 -0.83 8.06 -6.23
CA ASN A 65 0.20 8.10 -7.27
C ASN A 65 1.03 9.38 -7.14
N ARG A 66 2.36 9.27 -7.24
CA ARG A 66 3.27 10.39 -7.00
C ARG A 66 2.98 11.60 -7.88
N GLY A 67 2.70 11.39 -9.17
CA GLY A 67 2.31 12.46 -10.10
C GLY A 67 0.99 13.17 -9.77
N ASN A 68 0.18 12.61 -8.88
CA ASN A 68 -1.07 13.23 -8.44
C ASN A 68 -0.91 13.97 -7.09
N LEU A 69 0.27 13.95 -6.45
CA LEU A 69 0.52 14.68 -5.21
C LEU A 69 0.65 16.17 -5.51
N ASN A 70 0.06 17.02 -4.66
CA ASN A 70 0.40 18.43 -4.67
C ASN A 70 1.77 18.66 -3.98
N PRO A 71 2.42 19.83 -4.13
CA PRO A 71 3.76 20.06 -3.59
C PRO A 71 3.86 19.78 -2.08
N ARG A 72 2.85 20.17 -1.29
CA ARG A 72 2.83 19.92 0.16
C ARG A 72 2.77 18.43 0.49
N GLN A 73 2.00 17.67 -0.29
CA GLN A 73 1.88 16.23 -0.14
C GLN A 73 3.17 15.51 -0.53
N ASP A 74 3.85 15.94 -1.60
CA ASP A 74 5.13 15.37 -2.03
C ASP A 74 6.26 15.67 -1.02
N SER A 75 6.33 16.88 -0.47
CA SER A 75 7.26 17.19 0.63
C SER A 75 6.99 16.32 1.85
N TYR A 76 5.73 16.19 2.26
CA TYR A 76 5.36 15.34 3.39
C TYR A 76 5.68 13.86 3.15
N LEU A 77 5.43 13.36 1.94
CA LEU A 77 5.83 12.01 1.55
C LEU A 77 7.34 11.83 1.63
N THR A 78 8.12 12.77 1.10
CA THR A 78 9.58 12.72 1.12
C THR A 78 10.11 12.68 2.55
N GLU A 79 9.60 13.55 3.44
CA GLU A 79 10.00 13.58 4.85
C GLU A 79 9.71 12.26 5.56
N ILE A 80 8.49 11.71 5.40
CA ILE A 80 8.14 10.48 6.12
C ILE A 80 8.93 9.26 5.63
N LEU A 81 9.21 9.18 4.32
CA LEU A 81 10.01 8.09 3.76
C LEU A 81 11.49 8.21 4.19
N ASN A 82 12.01 9.43 4.31
CA ASN A 82 13.39 9.65 4.78
C ASN A 82 13.60 9.22 6.24
N ILE A 83 12.61 9.45 7.11
CA ILE A 83 12.76 9.13 8.54
C ILE A 83 12.25 7.74 8.92
N ASN A 84 11.51 7.06 8.03
CA ASN A 84 10.93 5.75 8.31
C ASN A 84 11.28 4.74 7.21
N LYS A 85 12.34 3.96 7.49
CA LYS A 85 12.85 2.93 6.57
C LYS A 85 11.78 1.89 6.20
N ASP A 86 10.99 1.41 7.17
CA ASP A 86 9.98 0.37 6.93
C ASP A 86 8.88 0.87 5.98
N LEU A 87 8.43 2.12 6.14
CA LEU A 87 7.50 2.77 5.22
C LEU A 87 8.14 2.99 3.84
N MET A 88 9.40 3.41 3.78
CA MET A 88 10.14 3.59 2.53
C MET A 88 10.27 2.29 1.74
N THR A 89 10.70 1.22 2.39
CA THR A 89 10.80 -0.11 1.77
C THR A 89 9.43 -0.56 1.26
N THR A 90 8.39 -0.44 2.09
CA THR A 90 7.03 -0.85 1.67
C THR A 90 6.50 -0.01 0.51
N TYR A 91 6.83 1.29 0.48
CA TYR A 91 6.45 2.20 -0.60
C TYR A 91 7.13 1.83 -1.91
N ILE A 92 8.43 1.54 -1.89
CA ILE A 92 9.18 1.07 -3.08
C ILE A 92 8.61 -0.26 -3.57
N LEU A 93 8.37 -1.24 -2.69
CA LEU A 93 7.78 -2.52 -3.08
C LEU A 93 6.42 -2.34 -3.77
N GLY A 94 5.58 -1.44 -3.25
CA GLY A 94 4.31 -1.09 -3.88
C GLY A 94 4.45 -0.40 -5.25
N ALA A 95 5.52 0.36 -5.46
CA ALA A 95 5.85 0.94 -6.76
C ALA A 95 6.35 -0.11 -7.75
N GLN A 96 7.24 -1.01 -7.32
CA GLN A 96 7.75 -2.12 -8.14
C GLN A 96 6.65 -3.08 -8.60
N LEU A 97 5.61 -3.29 -7.78
CA LEU A 97 4.44 -4.06 -8.22
C LEU A 97 3.80 -3.48 -9.49
N LYS A 98 3.86 -2.15 -9.70
CA LYS A 98 3.31 -1.53 -10.91
C LYS A 98 4.18 -1.77 -12.15
N GLU A 99 5.40 -2.25 -11.98
CA GLU A 99 6.36 -2.52 -13.06
C GLU A 99 6.35 -3.99 -13.52
N LEU A 100 5.57 -4.85 -12.86
CA LEU A 100 5.47 -6.29 -13.20
C LEU A 100 4.57 -6.58 -14.41
N TRP A 101 4.04 -5.54 -15.05
CA TRP A 101 3.17 -5.57 -16.22
C TRP A 101 3.60 -4.47 -17.18
#